data_AF-A0A5B0WKH6-F1
#
_entry.id   AF-A0A5B0WKH6-F1
#
_cell.length_a   1.000
_cell.length_b   1.000
_cell.length_c   1.000
_cell.angle_alpha   90.00
_cell.angle_beta   90.00
_cell.angle_gamma   90.00
#
_symmetry.space_group_name_H-M   'P 1'
#
loop_
_entity.id
_entity.type
_entity.pdbx_description
1 polymer ?
#
loop_
_entity_poly.entity_id
_entity_poly.type
_entity_poly.pdbx_seq_one_letter_code
_entity_poly.pdbx_strand_id
1 'polypeptide(L)'
;MTYYINGEKFNQKESLQETYQDMVLYLNQISSIIVDNAGVPLDELDIKDLLKGHNNPIFETKLIIEHEQEVLQNVHQFSKELLLTIENLNLKSIEDILSAFSELSATLLELSNVDSYFKFNKISKTNIELTVRQAEQKIVENDYSSITEIIELIYSEWIEDFIEELETRKGINQ
;
A
#
# COMPACT_ATOMS: atom_id res chain seq x y z
N MET A 1 1.72 30.80 -7.03
CA MET A 1 1.29 29.87 -8.09
C MET A 1 -0.02 29.22 -7.59
N THR A 2 -0.95 28.85 -8.46
CA THR A 2 -2.34 28.49 -8.05
C THR A 2 -2.72 27.16 -8.65
N TYR A 3 -3.43 26.32 -7.89
CA TYR A 3 -3.93 25.02 -8.31
C TYR A 3 -5.47 25.00 -8.21
N TYR A 4 -6.12 24.04 -8.85
CA TYR A 4 -7.57 23.98 -8.92
C TYR A 4 -8.08 22.63 -8.38
N ILE A 5 -9.16 22.65 -7.61
CA ILE A 5 -9.89 21.45 -7.20
C ILE A 5 -11.34 21.65 -7.65
N ASN A 6 -11.86 20.76 -8.51
CA ASN A 6 -13.24 20.81 -9.03
C ASN A 6 -13.67 22.19 -9.57
N GLY A 7 -12.77 22.87 -10.29
CA GLY A 7 -13.02 24.19 -10.88
C GLY A 7 -12.84 25.38 -9.94
N GLU A 8 -12.74 25.15 -8.63
CA GLU A 8 -12.42 26.18 -7.62
C GLU A 8 -10.91 26.41 -7.54
N LYS A 9 -10.51 27.67 -7.36
CA LYS A 9 -9.11 28.11 -7.45
C LYS A 9 -8.48 28.26 -6.06
N PHE A 10 -7.38 27.57 -5.85
CA PHE A 10 -6.61 27.58 -4.60
C PHE A 10 -5.23 28.21 -4.79
N ASN A 11 -4.77 28.89 -3.74
CA ASN A 11 -3.41 29.43 -3.69
C ASN A 11 -2.45 28.33 -3.22
N GLN A 12 -1.37 28.09 -3.98
CA GLN A 12 -0.32 27.18 -3.56
C GLN A 12 0.30 27.67 -2.25
N LYS A 13 0.38 26.75 -1.29
CA LYS A 13 0.94 26.99 0.04
C LYS A 13 2.42 26.62 0.08
N GLU A 14 3.13 27.15 1.06
CA GLU A 14 4.58 26.92 1.20
C GLU A 14 4.89 25.48 1.64
N SER A 15 3.94 24.79 2.29
CA SER A 15 4.07 23.40 2.69
C SER A 15 3.00 22.46 2.10
N LEU A 16 3.41 21.20 1.88
CA LEU A 16 2.53 20.11 1.45
C LEU A 16 1.43 19.83 2.48
N GLN A 17 1.72 20.02 3.78
CA GLN A 17 0.77 19.79 4.86
C GLN A 17 -0.38 20.80 4.84
N GLU A 18 -0.09 22.08 4.56
CA GLU A 18 -1.13 23.11 4.39
C GLU A 18 -1.98 22.86 3.14
N THR A 19 -1.37 22.36 2.07
CA THR A 19 -2.07 21.99 0.82
C THR A 19 -3.03 20.82 1.04
N TYR A 20 -2.60 19.81 1.81
CA TYR A 20 -3.44 18.67 2.21
C TYR A 20 -4.60 19.10 3.11
N GLN A 21 -4.37 20.00 4.07
CA GLN A 21 -5.43 20.52 4.95
C GLN A 21 -6.49 21.32 4.19
N ASP A 22 -6.09 22.17 3.24
CA ASP A 22 -7.04 22.91 2.38
C ASP A 22 -7.86 21.95 1.50
N MET A 23 -7.25 20.88 1.01
CA MET A 23 -7.94 19.84 0.23
C MET A 23 -8.95 19.07 1.09
N VAL A 24 -8.57 18.67 2.31
CA VAL A 24 -9.46 18.01 3.27
C VAL A 24 -10.61 18.95 3.68
N LEU A 25 -10.35 20.24 3.92
CA LEU A 25 -11.37 21.23 4.22
C LEU A 25 -12.35 21.43 3.06
N TYR A 26 -11.85 21.50 1.82
CA TYR A 26 -12.69 21.63 0.63
C TYR A 26 -13.55 20.37 0.41
N LEU A 27 -12.95 19.19 0.54
CA LEU A 27 -13.68 17.92 0.47
C LEU A 27 -14.70 17.83 1.60
N ASN A 28 -14.40 18.33 2.80
CA ASN A 28 -15.35 18.41 3.90
C ASN A 28 -16.49 19.42 3.64
N GLN A 29 -16.20 20.56 3.01
CA GLN A 29 -17.21 21.57 2.61
C GLN A 29 -18.10 21.11 1.44
N ILE A 30 -17.59 20.24 0.57
CA ILE A 30 -18.41 19.59 -0.46
C ILE A 30 -19.16 18.40 0.14
N SER A 31 -18.54 17.67 1.08
CA SER A 31 -19.22 16.65 1.88
C SER A 31 -20.30 17.23 2.78
N SER A 32 -20.29 18.54 3.09
CA SER A 32 -21.41 19.19 3.78
C SER A 32 -22.62 19.42 2.88
N ILE A 33 -22.53 19.19 1.56
CA ILE A 33 -23.72 18.95 0.72
C ILE A 33 -24.34 17.58 1.04
N ILE A 34 -23.57 16.67 1.64
CA ILE A 34 -24.01 15.43 2.30
C ILE A 34 -24.16 15.64 3.83
N VAL A 35 -24.50 16.85 4.30
CA VAL A 35 -25.04 17.00 5.66
C VAL A 35 -26.03 18.16 5.68
N ASP A 36 -27.25 17.90 5.22
CA ASP A 36 -28.42 18.72 5.58
C ASP A 36 -29.49 17.90 6.33
N ASN A 37 -29.07 16.82 6.99
CA ASN A 37 -29.84 16.18 8.07
C ASN A 37 -28.88 15.63 9.13
N ALA A 38 -28.43 16.53 10.02
CA ALA A 38 -27.82 16.14 11.27
C ALA A 38 -28.82 15.27 12.07
N GLY A 39 -28.65 13.96 12.05
CA GLY A 39 -29.41 13.08 12.92
C GLY A 39 -29.21 11.59 12.70
N VAL A 40 -29.15 11.13 11.44
CA VAL A 40 -29.09 9.69 11.15
C VAL A 40 -28.31 9.45 9.86
N PRO A 41 -27.31 8.55 9.85
CA PRO A 41 -26.66 8.10 8.62
C PRO A 41 -27.69 7.48 7.67
N LEU A 42 -27.66 7.87 6.40
CA LEU A 42 -28.51 7.25 5.38
C LEU A 42 -28.07 5.82 5.07
N ASP A 43 -29.05 4.96 4.78
CA ASP A 43 -28.86 3.59 4.31
C ASP A 43 -28.26 3.57 2.89
N GLU A 44 -27.46 2.54 2.59
CA GLU A 44 -26.85 2.28 1.28
C GLU A 44 -27.89 2.24 0.14
N LEU A 45 -29.10 1.73 0.41
CA LEU A 45 -30.20 1.73 -0.57
C LEU A 45 -30.71 3.13 -0.89
N ASP A 46 -30.85 3.99 0.11
CA ASP A 46 -31.28 5.39 -0.06
C ASP A 46 -30.24 6.22 -0.82
N ILE A 47 -28.95 5.97 -0.55
CA ILE A 47 -27.84 6.58 -1.30
C ILE A 47 -27.89 6.14 -2.77
N LYS A 48 -28.11 4.86 -3.04
CA LYS A 48 -28.20 4.33 -4.42
C LYS A 48 -29.41 4.88 -5.19
N ASP A 49 -30.56 5.07 -4.54
CA ASP A 49 -31.75 5.60 -5.21
C ASP A 49 -31.66 7.10 -5.50
N LEU A 50 -31.02 7.89 -4.62
CA LEU A 50 -30.67 9.29 -4.90
C LEU A 50 -29.72 9.42 -6.09
N LEU A 51 -28.72 8.54 -6.19
CA LEU A 51 -27.76 8.52 -7.30
C LEU A 51 -28.38 8.09 -8.64
N LYS A 52 -29.38 7.19 -8.62
CA LYS A 52 -30.16 6.82 -9.82
C LYS A 52 -31.00 7.98 -10.35
N GLY A 53 -31.53 8.84 -9.47
CA GLY A 53 -32.32 10.02 -9.85
C GLY A 53 -31.53 11.10 -10.62
N HIS A 54 -30.21 11.10 -10.50
CA HIS A 54 -29.31 12.08 -11.14
C HIS A 54 -28.54 11.53 -12.36
N ASN A 55 -28.86 10.33 -12.87
CA ASN A 55 -28.18 9.70 -14.01
C ASN A 55 -26.63 9.70 -13.87
N ASN A 56 -26.09 9.45 -12.68
CA ASN A 56 -24.64 9.44 -12.50
C ASN A 56 -24.15 8.12 -11.88
N PRO A 57 -23.95 7.06 -12.69
CA PRO A 57 -23.59 5.73 -12.20
C PRO A 57 -22.07 5.56 -11.93
N ILE A 58 -21.24 6.56 -12.24
CA ILE A 58 -19.77 6.44 -12.12
C ILE A 58 -19.23 7.71 -11.44
N PHE A 59 -19.28 7.74 -10.11
CA PHE A 59 -18.45 8.68 -9.35
C PHE A 59 -17.13 7.99 -8.99
N GLU A 60 -16.33 7.71 -10.02
CA GLU A 60 -14.90 7.47 -9.87
C GLU A 60 -14.20 8.80 -10.17
N THR A 61 -13.78 9.53 -9.14
CA THR A 61 -12.98 10.73 -9.36
C THR A 61 -11.64 10.31 -9.95
N LYS A 62 -11.39 10.70 -11.20
CA LYS A 62 -10.12 10.48 -11.96
C LYS A 62 -8.85 10.65 -11.11
N LEU A 63 -8.84 11.57 -10.15
CA LEU A 63 -7.75 11.79 -9.19
C LEU A 63 -7.45 10.57 -8.28
N ILE A 64 -8.48 9.85 -7.84
CA ILE A 64 -8.32 8.64 -7.01
C ILE A 64 -7.72 7.51 -7.85
N ILE A 65 -8.16 7.36 -9.12
CA ILE A 65 -7.60 6.37 -10.04
C ILE A 65 -6.13 6.70 -10.35
N GLU A 66 -5.81 7.97 -10.66
CA GLU A 66 -4.44 8.41 -10.93
C GLU A 66 -3.53 8.19 -9.72
N HIS A 67 -4.02 8.49 -8.51
CA HIS A 67 -3.27 8.25 -7.28
C HIS A 67 -3.09 6.76 -6.99
N GLU A 68 -4.12 5.94 -7.19
CA GLU A 68 -4.02 4.48 -7.03
C GLU A 68 -3.02 3.87 -8.02
N GLN A 69 -2.99 4.35 -9.27
CA GLN A 69 -2.00 3.98 -10.26
C GLN A 69 -0.58 4.39 -9.87
N GLU A 70 -0.38 5.60 -9.37
CA GLU A 70 0.92 6.08 -8.87
C GLU A 70 1.40 5.22 -7.69
N VAL A 71 0.51 4.91 -6.73
CA VAL A 71 0.83 4.04 -5.60
C VAL A 71 1.20 2.63 -6.09
N LEU A 72 0.45 2.05 -7.03
CA LEU A 72 0.76 0.75 -7.61
C LEU A 72 2.13 0.74 -8.30
N GLN A 73 2.46 1.78 -9.07
CA GLN A 73 3.77 1.91 -9.73
C GLN A 73 4.91 2.03 -8.71
N ASN A 74 4.73 2.85 -7.67
CA ASN A 74 5.74 3.02 -6.62
C ASN A 74 5.96 1.72 -5.83
N VAL A 75 4.88 1.02 -5.47
CA VAL A 75 4.93 -0.26 -4.77
C VAL A 75 5.59 -1.33 -5.64
N HIS A 76 5.30 -1.35 -6.94
CA HIS A 76 5.92 -2.24 -7.90
C HIS A 76 7.42 -2.01 -8.03
N GLN A 77 7.84 -0.75 -8.20
CA GLN A 77 9.26 -0.38 -8.28
C GLN A 77 9.99 -0.73 -6.98
N PHE A 78 9.41 -0.38 -5.83
CA PHE A 78 9.97 -0.73 -4.52
C PHE A 78 10.13 -2.24 -4.36
N SER A 79 9.13 -3.03 -4.75
CA SER A 79 9.18 -4.49 -4.65
C SER A 79 10.29 -5.08 -5.53
N LYS A 80 10.50 -4.53 -6.73
CA LYS A 80 11.61 -4.93 -7.62
C LYS A 80 12.97 -4.58 -7.02
N GLU A 81 13.12 -3.40 -6.44
CA GLU A 81 14.36 -3.00 -5.76
C GLU A 81 14.64 -3.84 -4.52
N LEU A 82 13.60 -4.20 -3.77
CA LEU A 82 13.71 -5.10 -2.62
C LEU A 82 14.17 -6.49 -3.04
N LEU A 83 13.58 -7.07 -4.09
CA LEU A 83 14.00 -8.36 -4.63
C LEU A 83 15.48 -8.34 -5.06
N LEU A 84 15.87 -7.34 -5.85
CA LEU A 84 17.27 -7.16 -6.25
C LEU A 84 18.20 -6.98 -5.05
N THR A 85 17.73 -6.31 -3.99
CA THR A 85 18.51 -6.16 -2.76
C THR A 85 18.77 -7.53 -2.13
N ILE A 86 17.74 -8.37 -2.01
CA ILE A 86 17.84 -9.73 -1.46
C ILE A 86 18.78 -10.59 -2.32
N GLU A 87 18.62 -10.59 -3.64
CA GLU A 87 19.46 -11.36 -4.57
C GLU A 87 20.95 -10.97 -4.51
N ASN A 88 21.25 -9.73 -4.14
CA ASN A 88 22.61 -9.21 -4.04
C ASN A 88 23.13 -9.16 -2.59
N LEU A 89 22.38 -9.68 -1.62
CA LEU A 89 22.84 -9.74 -0.23
C LEU A 89 24.14 -10.56 -0.14
N ASN A 90 25.07 -10.04 0.66
CA ASN A 90 26.35 -10.70 0.92
C ASN A 90 26.52 -10.91 2.41
N LEU A 91 25.75 -11.86 2.94
CA LEU A 91 25.67 -12.16 4.37
C LEU A 91 26.89 -12.98 4.80
N LYS A 92 27.95 -12.32 5.26
CA LYS A 92 29.22 -12.95 5.62
C LYS A 92 29.36 -13.25 7.10
N SER A 93 28.61 -12.54 7.94
CA SER A 93 28.65 -12.69 9.39
C SER A 93 27.26 -12.98 9.97
N ILE A 94 27.25 -13.52 11.19
CA ILE A 94 26.00 -13.74 11.96
C ILE A 94 25.27 -12.40 12.16
N GLU A 95 26.00 -11.33 12.43
CA GLU A 95 25.42 -9.99 12.61
C GLU A 95 24.72 -9.51 11.35
N ASP A 96 25.34 -9.70 10.17
CA ASP A 96 24.72 -9.35 8.88
C ASP A 96 23.43 -10.15 8.67
N ILE A 97 23.44 -11.46 8.94
CA ILE A 97 22.28 -12.35 8.78
C ILE A 97 21.12 -11.88 9.69
N LEU A 98 21.41 -11.59 10.96
CA LEU A 98 20.39 -11.17 11.92
C LEU A 98 19.83 -9.77 11.60
N SER A 99 20.69 -8.83 11.18
CA SER A 99 20.25 -7.48 10.77
C SER A 99 19.36 -7.57 9.53
N ALA A 100 19.81 -8.26 8.48
CA ALA A 100 19.06 -8.43 7.25
C ALA A 100 17.72 -9.14 7.50
N PHE A 101 17.73 -10.21 8.29
CA PHE A 101 16.50 -10.91 8.67
C PHE A 101 15.49 -9.97 9.36
N SER A 102 15.95 -9.19 10.35
CA SER A 102 15.08 -8.27 11.10
C SER A 102 14.52 -7.17 10.21
N GLU A 103 15.37 -6.53 9.39
CA GLU A 103 14.98 -5.43 8.50
C GLU A 103 14.00 -5.90 7.42
N LEU A 104 14.28 -7.04 6.79
CA LEU A 104 13.40 -7.61 5.76
C LEU A 104 12.06 -8.08 6.33
N SER A 105 12.05 -8.68 7.52
CA SER A 105 10.80 -9.09 8.17
C SER A 105 9.89 -7.91 8.49
N ALA A 106 10.46 -6.79 8.95
CA ALA A 106 9.72 -5.54 9.17
C ALA A 106 9.19 -4.96 7.85
N THR A 107 10.02 -4.96 6.81
CA THR A 107 9.66 -4.47 5.48
C THR A 107 8.53 -5.30 4.86
N LEU A 108 8.60 -6.62 4.98
CA LEU A 108 7.54 -7.52 4.51
C LEU A 108 6.23 -7.32 5.27
N LEU A 109 6.29 -6.98 6.57
CA LEU A 109 5.09 -6.65 7.33
C LEU A 109 4.43 -5.37 6.80
N GLU A 110 5.21 -4.36 6.43
CA GLU A 110 4.69 -3.16 5.77
C GLU A 110 4.07 -3.48 4.41
N LEU A 111 4.77 -4.26 3.59
CA LEU A 111 4.25 -4.76 2.30
C LEU A 111 2.96 -5.57 2.46
N SER A 112 2.83 -6.36 3.53
CA SER A 112 1.60 -7.12 3.79
C SER A 112 0.37 -6.23 3.99
N ASN A 113 0.55 -5.02 4.54
CA ASN A 113 -0.54 -4.06 4.70
C ASN A 113 -0.95 -3.46 3.35
N VAL A 114 0.04 -3.15 2.51
CA VAL A 114 -0.19 -2.65 1.14
C VAL A 114 -0.87 -3.71 0.30
N ASP A 115 -0.38 -4.94 0.38
CA ASP A 115 -0.99 -6.09 -0.25
C ASP A 115 -2.46 -6.25 0.18
N SER A 116 -2.73 -6.24 1.50
CA SER A 116 -4.09 -6.35 2.02
C SER A 116 -5.00 -5.20 1.56
N TYR A 117 -4.49 -3.98 1.48
CA TYR A 117 -5.21 -2.82 0.93
C TYR A 117 -5.66 -3.09 -0.51
N PHE A 118 -4.76 -3.64 -1.33
CA PHE A 118 -5.07 -4.03 -2.69
C PHE A 118 -5.79 -5.37 -2.81
N LYS A 119 -5.89 -6.17 -1.74
CA LYS A 119 -6.54 -7.50 -1.69
C LYS A 119 -5.87 -8.57 -2.57
N PHE A 120 -4.54 -8.55 -2.72
CA PHE A 120 -3.83 -9.60 -3.48
C PHE A 120 -3.60 -10.88 -2.65
N ASN A 121 -3.32 -10.69 -1.36
CA ASN A 121 -3.01 -11.69 -0.34
C ASN A 121 -1.83 -12.61 -0.69
N LYS A 122 -0.75 -12.07 -1.27
CA LYS A 122 0.50 -12.80 -1.57
C LYS A 122 1.46 -12.78 -0.39
N ILE A 123 1.65 -11.61 0.21
CA ILE A 123 2.47 -11.37 1.40
C ILE A 123 1.52 -11.27 2.60
N SER A 124 1.33 -12.39 3.30
CA SER A 124 0.42 -12.46 4.45
C SER A 124 1.14 -12.20 5.77
N LYS A 125 0.60 -11.30 6.58
CA LYS A 125 1.06 -11.04 7.96
C LYS A 125 1.18 -12.33 8.77
N THR A 126 0.20 -13.23 8.67
CA THR A 126 0.22 -14.50 9.41
C THR A 126 1.39 -15.38 8.99
N ASN A 127 1.71 -15.42 7.70
CA ASN A 127 2.84 -16.21 7.20
C ASN A 127 4.16 -15.61 7.67
N ILE A 128 4.31 -14.28 7.63
CA ILE A 128 5.48 -13.59 8.15
C ILE A 128 5.68 -13.92 9.64
N GLU A 129 4.65 -13.78 10.47
CA GLU A 129 4.75 -14.08 11.90
C GLU A 129 5.14 -15.55 12.18
N LEU A 130 4.66 -16.49 11.36
CA LEU A 130 5.04 -17.90 11.47
C LEU A 130 6.51 -18.12 11.07
N THR A 131 6.94 -17.55 9.95
CA THR A 131 8.34 -17.61 9.49
C THR A 131 9.28 -16.95 10.48
N VAL A 132 8.87 -15.85 11.11
CA VAL A 132 9.66 -15.19 12.17
C VAL A 132 9.86 -16.11 13.37
N ARG A 133 8.79 -16.77 13.85
CA ARG A 133 8.92 -17.75 14.95
C ARG A 133 9.80 -18.93 14.58
N GLN A 134 9.76 -19.39 13.33
CA GLN A 134 10.66 -20.44 12.84
C GLN A 134 12.11 -19.95 12.86
N ALA A 135 12.38 -18.74 12.36
CA ALA A 135 13.71 -18.15 12.39
C ALA A 135 14.22 -17.96 13.83
N GLU A 136 13.38 -17.50 14.77
CA GLU A 136 13.74 -17.38 16.18
C GLU A 136 14.19 -18.72 16.79
N GLN A 137 13.52 -19.83 16.45
CA GLN A 137 13.95 -21.17 16.86
C GLN A 137 15.31 -21.52 16.27
N LYS A 138 15.53 -21.22 14.98
CA LYS A 138 16.81 -21.43 14.30
C LYS A 138 17.96 -20.62 14.90
N ILE A 139 17.69 -19.39 15.35
CA ILE A 139 18.66 -18.55 16.07
C ILE A 139 19.07 -19.23 17.37
N VAL A 140 18.12 -19.76 18.15
CA VAL A 140 18.42 -20.48 19.41
C VAL A 140 19.26 -21.73 19.14
N GLU A 141 19.01 -22.42 18.02
CA GLU A 141 19.77 -23.59 17.56
C GLU A 141 21.14 -23.24 16.97
N ASN A 142 21.45 -21.94 16.78
CA ASN A 142 22.62 -21.44 16.05
C ASN A 142 22.67 -21.90 14.58
N ASP A 143 21.52 -22.16 13.98
CA ASP A 143 21.35 -22.60 12.59
C ASP A 143 21.11 -21.38 11.66
N TYR A 144 22.16 -20.57 11.51
CA TYR A 144 22.09 -19.34 10.70
C TYR A 144 21.98 -19.61 9.20
N SER A 145 22.38 -20.78 8.73
CA SER A 145 22.21 -21.20 7.33
C SER A 145 20.74 -21.24 6.94
N SER A 146 19.89 -21.80 7.80
CA SER A 146 18.44 -21.81 7.55
C SER A 146 17.81 -20.41 7.59
N ILE A 147 18.38 -19.45 8.31
CA ILE A 147 17.90 -18.05 8.27
C ILE A 147 18.23 -17.41 6.93
N THR A 148 19.42 -17.67 6.40
CA THR A 148 19.78 -17.25 5.04
C THR A 148 18.82 -17.86 4.01
N GLU A 149 18.48 -19.15 4.12
CA GLU A 149 17.50 -19.81 3.24
C GLU A 149 16.11 -19.16 3.33
N ILE A 150 15.67 -18.77 4.53
CA ILE A 150 14.40 -18.02 4.71
C ILE A 150 14.44 -16.70 3.92
N ILE A 151 15.54 -15.94 4.03
CA ILE A 151 15.70 -14.67 3.31
C ILE A 151 15.75 -14.89 1.80
N GLU A 152 16.64 -15.78 1.34
CA GLU A 152 16.94 -15.91 -0.09
C GLU A 152 15.84 -16.63 -0.87
N LEU A 153 15.13 -17.57 -0.25
CA LEU A 153 14.14 -18.39 -0.94
C LEU A 153 12.72 -17.96 -0.60
N ILE A 154 12.38 -17.94 0.69
CA ILE A 154 10.98 -17.72 1.10
C ILE A 154 10.56 -16.26 0.89
N TYR A 155 11.40 -15.31 1.31
CA TYR A 155 11.06 -13.88 1.14
C TYR A 155 11.09 -13.47 -0.34
N SER A 156 12.08 -13.94 -1.11
CA SER A 156 12.14 -13.69 -2.55
C SER A 156 10.91 -14.23 -3.29
N GLU A 157 10.49 -15.47 -3.02
CA GLU A 157 9.30 -16.08 -3.64
C GLU A 157 8.04 -15.25 -3.39
N TRP A 158 7.82 -14.80 -2.15
CA TRP A 158 6.66 -13.97 -1.84
C TRP A 158 6.68 -12.60 -2.54
N ILE A 159 7.87 -12.00 -2.68
CA ILE A 159 8.02 -10.72 -3.37
C ILE A 159 7.81 -10.89 -4.88
N GLU A 160 8.33 -11.97 -5.47
CA GLU A 160 8.12 -12.31 -6.88
C GLU A 160 6.63 -12.50 -7.20
N ASP A 161 5.93 -13.32 -6.41
CA ASP A 161 4.48 -13.55 -6.55
C ASP A 161 3.68 -12.24 -6.44
N PHE A 162 4.10 -11.34 -5.55
CA PHE A 162 3.48 -10.03 -5.37
C PHE A 162 3.73 -9.11 -6.58
N ILE A 163 4.94 -9.10 -7.13
CA ILE A 163 5.27 -8.33 -8.34
C ILE A 163 4.45 -8.83 -9.53
N GLU A 164 4.34 -10.15 -9.73
CA GLU A 164 3.54 -10.73 -10.82
C GLU A 164 2.08 -10.27 -10.72
N GLU A 165 1.50 -10.30 -9.52
CA GLU A 165 0.12 -9.87 -9.32
C GLU A 165 -0.07 -8.36 -9.59
N LEU A 166 0.87 -7.52 -9.15
CA LEU A 166 0.87 -6.09 -9.47
C LEU A 166 0.90 -5.85 -10.98
N GLU A 167 1.67 -6.64 -11.73
CA GLU A 167 1.75 -6.54 -13.20
C GLU A 167 0.46 -7.04 -13.90
N THR A 168 -0.26 -8.00 -13.30
CA THR A 168 -1.52 -8.51 -13.86
C THR A 168 -2.68 -7.53 -13.72
N ARG A 169 -2.66 -6.62 -12.72
CA ARG A 169 -3.59 -5.49 -12.64
C ARG A 169 -3.24 -4.47 -13.70
N LYS A 170 -3.82 -4.66 -14.89
CA LYS A 170 -3.75 -3.76 -16.05
C LYS A 170 -3.83 -2.28 -15.64
N GLY A 171 -2.68 -1.61 -15.71
CA GLY A 171 -2.54 -0.17 -15.43
C GLY A 171 -1.10 0.35 -15.49
N ILE A 172 -0.08 -0.52 -15.41
CA ILE A 172 1.33 -0.09 -15.41
C ILE A 172 1.95 -0.04 -16.83
N ASN A 173 1.35 -0.71 -17.82
CA ASN A 173 1.86 -0.81 -19.20
C ASN A 173 0.90 -0.22 -20.26
N GLN A 174 0.47 1.04 -20.12
CA GLN A 174 -0.11 1.83 -21.22
C GLN A 174 0.51 3.21 -21.32
#